data_AF-D8TKF9-F1
#
_entry.id   AF-D8TKF9-F1
#
_cell.length_a   1.000
_cell.length_b   1.000
_cell.length_c   1.000
_cell.angle_alpha   90.00
_cell.angle_beta   90.00
_cell.angle_gamma   90.00
#
_symmetry.space_group_name_H-M   'P 1'
#
loop_
_entity.id
_entity.type
_entity.pdbx_description
1 polymer ?
#
loop_
_entity_poly.entity_id
_entity_poly.type
_entity_poly.pdbx_seq_one_letter_code
_entity_poly.pdbx_strand_id
1 'polypeptide(L)'
;MLPRRSAGAWYPASVLLLVLAGWSHIRTGTAHPCGPEPPGMGVLIPWYIGPWETAAYSKLASYGSSCSIFAIVIGDSSGPPTNSFSLYTTAFKTLYDSGVQLFGYVHTMADFGASKARPQADVIAEVNSWFDNFGSLLLGIFFDEVVANTVNVNAVTYYGALANAVYSRNSSARVVFNPGTKIGCTLAGLSDVYVRYENYASAWAGDYAAGAICDCPTQSSCAMMLHAASRSFSYIYVTDDVMPNPWDTLATYFDTFMGIVAPAAPSSSPPPPLPSSPSSIWRPSGVLRWQWQLSGSDFRPMLRTRPQVIDVDLDMVSTLLSQAAELGITRSSYKLICYFSVGTYEPARVSADSQRGISWSALEQQLGGSAVPGPLYLAYMEPPFSEERWFALDRNDTRNALVNQVMIPRMRSAVAAGCDGIEMDNVDTYDNVPVAAGKRGVTQAQQLAYNAALLDAAHGMRLSAGLKNALDLLSQTFANGRAVATEYDWFLNERCWEYDECDYYGRNIKWDAVVFGVEYCDSRKMFGTGSRNLRPECVCPLANGPTPGAATTPRPTLNWLIKNVNLNAVGFDCREYCARPGVTCTAPAGGNVGLCAMNSPNNICPLYNVSR
;
A
#
# COMPACT_ATOMS: atom_id res chain seq x y z
N MET A 1 -66.31 -28.56 23.33
CA MET A 1 -65.04 -29.30 23.25
C MET A 1 -64.32 -28.88 21.98
N LEU A 2 -63.21 -28.17 22.14
CA LEU A 2 -62.17 -27.97 21.13
C LEU A 2 -60.86 -28.39 21.79
N PRO A 3 -60.07 -29.25 21.14
CA PRO A 3 -58.66 -28.92 20.87
C PRO A 3 -58.18 -29.56 19.54
N ARG A 4 -57.02 -29.29 18.95
CA ARG A 4 -55.99 -28.24 18.97
C ARG A 4 -55.17 -28.53 17.70
N ARG A 5 -54.78 -27.51 16.93
CA ARG A 5 -53.70 -27.60 15.94
C ARG A 5 -52.39 -27.80 16.70
N SER A 6 -51.64 -28.86 16.41
CA SER A 6 -50.20 -28.92 16.70
C SER A 6 -49.45 -28.43 15.46
N ALA A 7 -48.65 -27.38 15.65
CA ALA A 7 -47.72 -26.88 14.67
C ALA A 7 -46.65 -27.96 14.42
N GLY A 8 -46.57 -28.45 13.17
CA GLY A 8 -45.41 -29.19 12.70
C GLY A 8 -44.24 -28.21 12.58
N ALA A 9 -43.19 -28.45 13.37
CA ALA A 9 -41.95 -27.72 13.33
C ALA A 9 -41.35 -27.78 11.92
N TRP A 10 -41.17 -26.62 11.31
CA TRP A 10 -40.31 -26.45 10.14
C TRP A 10 -38.87 -26.57 10.66
N TYR A 11 -38.15 -27.61 10.25
CA TYR A 11 -36.70 -27.67 10.40
C TYR A 11 -36.09 -26.68 9.40
N PRO A 12 -35.29 -25.69 9.83
CA PRO A 12 -34.61 -24.82 8.90
C PRO A 12 -33.44 -25.55 8.24
N ALA A 13 -33.22 -25.25 6.95
CA ALA A 13 -32.12 -25.76 6.15
C ALA A 13 -30.78 -25.20 6.66
N SER A 14 -29.79 -26.09 6.79
CA SER A 14 -28.48 -25.81 7.35
C SER A 14 -27.58 -25.06 6.35
N VAL A 15 -27.09 -23.87 6.70
CA VAL A 15 -26.22 -23.00 5.87
C VAL A 15 -24.85 -22.83 6.54
N LEU A 16 -23.75 -23.01 5.79
CA LEU A 16 -22.36 -22.85 6.27
C LEU A 16 -21.81 -21.43 5.96
N LEU A 17 -21.02 -20.88 6.88
CA LEU A 17 -20.50 -19.51 6.85
C LEU A 17 -18.97 -19.49 7.03
N LEU A 18 -18.26 -18.84 6.10
CA LEU A 18 -16.81 -18.59 6.18
C LEU A 18 -16.56 -17.09 6.44
N VAL A 19 -15.93 -16.76 7.57
CA VAL A 19 -15.64 -15.37 7.97
C VAL A 19 -14.15 -15.21 8.27
N LEU A 20 -13.55 -14.14 7.72
CA LEU A 20 -12.11 -14.00 7.59
C LEU A 20 -11.65 -12.66 8.17
N ALA A 21 -10.47 -12.68 8.79
CA ALA A 21 -9.79 -11.50 9.31
C ALA A 21 -8.46 -11.29 8.57
N GLY A 22 -8.15 -10.05 8.18
CA GLY A 22 -6.84 -9.68 7.64
C GLY A 22 -5.88 -9.26 8.76
N TRP A 23 -4.62 -9.71 8.71
CA TRP A 23 -3.53 -9.18 9.55
C TRP A 23 -2.36 -8.69 8.69
N SER A 24 -1.87 -7.50 9.01
CA SER A 24 -0.59 -6.96 8.56
C SER A 24 0.54 -7.53 9.42
N HIS A 25 1.48 -8.26 8.83
CA HIS A 25 2.59 -8.95 9.53
C HIS A 25 3.42 -8.02 10.45
N ILE A 26 3.51 -8.37 11.75
CA ILE A 26 4.59 -7.95 12.66
C ILE A 26 5.23 -9.22 13.24
N ARG A 27 6.52 -9.43 12.98
CA ARG A 27 7.35 -10.44 13.67
C ARG A 27 8.09 -9.76 14.83
N THR A 28 7.64 -9.95 16.08
CA THR A 28 8.39 -10.62 17.16
C THR A 28 7.61 -10.60 18.49
N GLY A 29 7.55 -11.79 19.12
CA GLY A 29 7.26 -12.11 20.51
C GLY A 29 6.87 -11.01 21.50
N THR A 30 5.58 -10.89 21.77
CA THR A 30 4.94 -11.25 23.05
C THR A 30 3.43 -11.12 22.83
N ALA A 31 2.64 -11.99 23.45
CA ALA A 31 1.20 -12.08 23.20
C ALA A 31 0.50 -10.73 23.50
N HIS A 32 0.03 -10.06 22.43
CA HIS A 32 -0.87 -8.92 22.49
C HIS A 32 -2.14 -9.23 21.70
N PRO A 33 -3.30 -8.71 22.14
CA PRO A 33 -4.60 -9.02 21.53
C PRO A 33 -4.62 -8.65 20.05
N CYS A 34 -5.24 -9.50 19.21
CA CYS A 34 -5.18 -9.33 17.76
C CYS A 34 -5.79 -7.96 17.37
N GLY A 35 -5.00 -7.08 16.74
CA GLY A 35 -5.38 -5.70 16.41
C GLY A 35 -6.59 -5.58 15.46
N PRO A 36 -7.18 -4.38 15.30
CA PRO A 36 -8.34 -4.16 14.44
C PRO A 36 -8.03 -4.36 12.96
N GLU A 37 -8.98 -4.94 12.24
CA GLU A 37 -8.83 -5.45 10.86
C GLU A 37 -8.88 -4.31 9.82
N PRO A 38 -8.11 -4.41 8.70
CA PRO A 38 -8.17 -3.40 7.65
C PRO A 38 -9.52 -3.46 6.90
N PRO A 39 -10.18 -2.31 6.67
CA PRO A 39 -11.41 -2.27 5.88
C PRO A 39 -11.12 -2.57 4.40
N GLY A 40 -11.82 -3.54 3.84
CA GLY A 40 -11.75 -3.90 2.41
C GLY A 40 -12.85 -4.90 2.07
N MET A 41 -13.39 -4.86 0.85
CA MET A 41 -14.41 -5.81 0.38
C MET A 41 -13.81 -6.75 -0.66
N GLY A 42 -13.76 -8.05 -0.36
CA GLY A 42 -13.42 -9.11 -1.32
C GLY A 42 -14.16 -10.43 -1.02
N VAL A 43 -14.26 -11.30 -2.01
CA VAL A 43 -14.85 -12.65 -1.87
C VAL A 43 -13.71 -13.65 -1.82
N LEU A 44 -13.48 -14.34 -0.70
CA LEU A 44 -12.59 -15.51 -0.66
C LEU A 44 -13.45 -16.76 -0.74
N ILE A 45 -13.49 -17.39 -1.91
CA ILE A 45 -14.35 -18.53 -2.21
C ILE A 45 -13.53 -19.84 -2.20
N PRO A 46 -13.87 -20.81 -1.33
CA PRO A 46 -13.44 -22.20 -1.48
C PRO A 46 -13.97 -22.73 -2.82
N TRP A 47 -13.09 -22.82 -3.82
CA TRP A 47 -13.45 -23.19 -5.18
C TRP A 47 -13.13 -24.66 -5.42
N TYR A 48 -13.86 -25.54 -4.72
CA TYR A 48 -13.63 -26.98 -4.77
C TYR A 48 -14.43 -27.64 -5.90
N ILE A 49 -14.60 -26.86 -6.98
CA ILE A 49 -15.33 -27.22 -8.19
C ILE A 49 -14.34 -27.71 -9.25
N GLY A 50 -14.52 -28.94 -9.70
CA GLY A 50 -13.66 -29.57 -10.70
C GLY A 50 -13.69 -28.85 -12.06
N PRO A 51 -12.60 -28.90 -12.85
CA PRO A 51 -12.46 -28.12 -14.08
C PRO A 51 -13.40 -28.57 -15.22
N TRP A 52 -14.14 -29.67 -15.06
CA TRP A 52 -15.19 -30.11 -15.97
C TRP A 52 -16.50 -29.30 -15.84
N GLU A 53 -16.73 -28.63 -14.71
CA GLU A 53 -17.89 -27.78 -14.46
C GLU A 53 -17.73 -26.40 -15.14
N THR A 54 -17.58 -26.41 -16.46
CA THR A 54 -17.28 -25.22 -17.26
C THR A 54 -18.30 -24.09 -17.09
N ALA A 55 -19.55 -24.41 -16.79
CA ALA A 55 -20.61 -23.43 -16.49
C ALA A 55 -20.33 -22.67 -15.19
N ALA A 56 -19.89 -23.36 -14.13
CA ALA A 56 -19.54 -22.73 -12.86
C ALA A 56 -18.31 -21.82 -13.01
N TYR A 57 -17.28 -22.28 -13.72
CA TYR A 57 -16.09 -21.46 -14.01
C TYR A 57 -16.44 -20.21 -14.81
N SER A 58 -17.25 -20.34 -15.86
CA SER A 58 -17.74 -19.20 -16.65
C SER A 58 -18.57 -18.24 -15.80
N LYS A 59 -19.37 -18.78 -14.87
CA LYS A 59 -20.20 -17.98 -13.96
C LYS A 59 -19.34 -17.16 -13.00
N LEU A 60 -18.36 -17.76 -12.34
CA LEU A 60 -17.45 -17.01 -11.46
C LEU A 60 -16.64 -15.98 -12.26
N ALA A 61 -16.13 -16.38 -13.42
CA ALA A 61 -15.36 -15.51 -14.31
C ALA A 61 -16.14 -14.26 -14.75
N SER A 62 -17.46 -14.39 -14.94
CA SER A 62 -18.32 -13.25 -15.32
C SER A 62 -18.29 -12.09 -14.32
N TYR A 63 -17.90 -12.35 -13.06
CA TYR A 63 -17.76 -11.35 -12.01
C TYR A 63 -16.32 -10.88 -11.78
N GLY A 64 -15.31 -11.56 -12.31
CA GLY A 64 -13.90 -11.30 -11.97
C GLY A 64 -13.43 -9.88 -12.30
N SER A 65 -14.02 -9.23 -13.31
CA SER A 65 -13.64 -7.88 -13.72
C SER A 65 -14.33 -6.78 -12.91
N SER A 66 -15.43 -7.12 -12.22
CA SER A 66 -16.25 -6.21 -11.43
C SER A 66 -16.09 -6.39 -9.93
N CYS A 67 -15.45 -7.48 -9.49
CA CYS A 67 -15.42 -7.92 -8.10
C CYS A 67 -14.01 -8.39 -7.71
N SER A 68 -13.55 -8.03 -6.51
CA SER A 68 -12.32 -8.58 -5.93
C SER A 68 -12.56 -10.02 -5.44
N ILE A 69 -12.30 -11.01 -6.29
CA ILE A 69 -12.51 -12.43 -5.99
C ILE A 69 -11.17 -13.13 -5.82
N PHE A 70 -11.08 -13.92 -4.75
CA PHE A 70 -9.97 -14.78 -4.40
C PHE A 70 -10.50 -16.22 -4.35
N ALA A 71 -10.16 -17.05 -5.33
CA ALA A 71 -10.62 -18.43 -5.40
C ALA A 71 -9.54 -19.38 -4.87
N ILE A 72 -9.91 -20.25 -3.93
CA ILE A 72 -9.05 -21.31 -3.41
C ILE A 72 -9.26 -22.55 -4.28
N VAL A 73 -8.31 -22.83 -5.16
CA VAL A 73 -8.43 -23.90 -6.15
C VAL A 73 -7.77 -25.19 -5.67
N ILE A 74 -8.39 -26.32 -6.02
CA ILE A 74 -7.89 -27.67 -5.76
C ILE A 74 -7.60 -28.40 -7.07
N GLY A 75 -6.71 -29.38 -7.00
CA GLY A 75 -6.54 -30.44 -7.98
C GLY A 75 -7.43 -31.64 -7.71
N ASP A 76 -7.04 -32.80 -8.26
CA ASP A 76 -7.84 -34.03 -8.27
C ASP A 76 -7.89 -34.77 -6.91
N SER A 77 -7.09 -34.34 -5.94
CA SER A 77 -6.98 -35.00 -4.64
C SER A 77 -6.65 -34.02 -3.50
N SER A 78 -7.43 -32.95 -3.37
CA SER A 78 -7.32 -31.96 -2.28
C SER A 78 -5.89 -31.43 -2.08
N GLY A 79 -5.26 -31.03 -3.19
CA GLY A 79 -3.88 -30.56 -3.29
C GLY A 79 -3.59 -30.13 -4.73
N PRO A 80 -2.32 -29.96 -5.15
CA PRO A 80 -1.99 -29.66 -6.54
C PRO A 80 -2.47 -30.78 -7.48
N PRO A 81 -2.90 -30.46 -8.72
CA PRO A 81 -3.19 -31.47 -9.73
C PRO A 81 -2.04 -32.46 -9.91
N THR A 82 -2.34 -33.76 -9.92
CA THR A 82 -1.37 -34.83 -10.18
C THR A 82 -1.42 -35.33 -11.62
N ASN A 83 -2.53 -35.04 -12.31
CA ASN A 83 -2.78 -35.38 -13.70
C ASN A 83 -3.65 -34.30 -14.37
N SER A 84 -3.93 -34.48 -15.66
CA SER A 84 -4.85 -33.60 -16.41
C SER A 84 -4.47 -32.12 -16.36
N PHE A 85 -3.18 -31.80 -16.26
CA PHE A 85 -2.64 -30.44 -16.08
C PHE A 85 -3.19 -29.44 -17.10
N SER A 86 -3.39 -29.83 -18.37
CA SER A 86 -3.93 -28.95 -19.40
C SER A 86 -5.38 -28.53 -19.12
N LEU A 87 -6.20 -29.43 -18.55
CA LEU A 87 -7.58 -29.15 -18.20
C LEU A 87 -7.64 -28.17 -17.03
N TYR A 88 -6.88 -28.41 -15.96
CA TYR A 88 -6.75 -27.49 -14.83
C TYR A 88 -6.18 -26.14 -15.26
N THR A 89 -5.13 -26.13 -16.08
CA THR A 89 -4.53 -24.88 -16.60
C THR A 89 -5.58 -24.06 -17.36
N THR A 90 -6.39 -24.70 -18.20
CA THR A 90 -7.45 -24.00 -18.97
C THR A 90 -8.52 -23.42 -18.06
N ALA A 91 -8.96 -24.19 -17.07
CA ALA A 91 -9.99 -23.76 -16.13
C ALA A 91 -9.48 -22.61 -15.23
N PHE A 92 -8.28 -22.73 -14.66
CA PHE A 92 -7.65 -21.69 -13.86
C PHE A 92 -7.37 -20.43 -14.68
N LYS A 93 -6.94 -20.58 -15.94
CA LYS A 93 -6.73 -19.45 -16.83
C LYS A 93 -8.04 -18.70 -17.12
N THR A 94 -9.17 -19.40 -17.25
CA THR A 94 -10.50 -18.78 -17.40
C THR A 94 -10.80 -17.82 -16.24
N LEU A 95 -10.49 -18.22 -15.00
CA LEU A 95 -10.68 -17.38 -13.82
C LEU A 95 -9.63 -16.26 -13.75
N TYR A 96 -8.36 -16.60 -13.98
CA TYR A 96 -7.25 -15.65 -13.93
C TYR A 96 -7.43 -14.51 -14.95
N ASP A 97 -7.72 -14.84 -16.20
CA ASP A 97 -7.92 -13.87 -17.29
C ASP A 97 -9.11 -12.94 -17.04
N SER A 98 -10.10 -13.40 -16.27
CA SER A 98 -11.26 -12.59 -15.91
C SER A 98 -10.99 -11.64 -14.74
N GLY A 99 -9.84 -11.73 -14.07
CA GLY A 99 -9.49 -10.92 -12.89
C GLY A 99 -9.64 -11.60 -11.54
N VAL A 100 -10.03 -12.89 -11.51
CA VAL A 100 -10.06 -13.68 -10.26
C VAL A 100 -8.64 -14.05 -9.84
N GLN A 101 -8.31 -13.83 -8.58
CA GLN A 101 -7.00 -14.17 -8.01
C GLN A 101 -7.04 -15.58 -7.40
N LEU A 102 -6.02 -16.40 -7.64
CA LEU A 102 -6.05 -17.82 -7.30
C LEU A 102 -5.11 -18.18 -6.15
N PHE A 103 -5.59 -18.96 -5.19
CA PHE A 103 -4.77 -19.60 -4.16
C PHE A 103 -4.75 -21.12 -4.37
N GLY A 104 -3.57 -21.72 -4.39
CA GLY A 104 -3.46 -23.19 -4.38
C GLY A 104 -3.75 -23.75 -2.99
N TYR A 105 -4.65 -24.72 -2.89
CA TYR A 105 -4.98 -25.39 -1.64
C TYR A 105 -3.91 -26.40 -1.21
N VAL A 106 -3.55 -26.42 0.07
CA VAL A 106 -2.67 -27.41 0.69
C VAL A 106 -3.16 -27.73 2.11
N HIS A 107 -3.54 -28.97 2.40
CA HIS A 107 -3.93 -29.36 3.75
C HIS A 107 -2.72 -29.72 4.62
N THR A 108 -2.78 -29.47 5.92
CA THR A 108 -1.61 -29.60 6.82
C THR A 108 -1.70 -30.72 7.84
N MET A 109 -2.82 -31.42 7.95
CA MET A 109 -3.00 -32.53 8.91
C MET A 109 -2.97 -33.91 8.25
N ALA A 110 -2.28 -34.84 8.91
CA ALA A 110 -2.33 -36.27 8.61
C ALA A 110 -3.45 -36.96 9.38
N ASP A 111 -3.81 -36.43 10.54
CA ASP A 111 -4.98 -36.82 11.32
C ASP A 111 -5.44 -35.62 12.15
N PHE A 112 -6.53 -34.98 11.72
CA PHE A 112 -7.10 -33.82 12.39
C PHE A 112 -7.59 -34.16 13.81
N GLY A 113 -8.21 -35.33 14.00
CA GLY A 113 -8.74 -35.78 15.29
C GLY A 113 -7.66 -36.07 16.32
N ALA A 114 -6.49 -36.52 15.88
CA ALA A 114 -5.30 -36.69 16.71
C ALA A 114 -4.38 -35.46 16.75
N SER A 115 -4.73 -34.36 16.08
CA SER A 115 -3.89 -33.16 15.92
C SER A 115 -2.48 -33.47 15.38
N LYS A 116 -2.39 -34.45 14.47
CA LYS A 116 -1.13 -34.92 13.89
C LYS A 116 -0.87 -34.19 12.58
N ALA A 117 0.10 -33.27 12.59
CA ALA A 117 0.55 -32.58 11.39
C ALA A 117 1.19 -33.55 10.37
N ARG A 118 1.05 -33.24 9.09
CA ARG A 118 1.81 -33.89 8.01
C ARG A 118 3.30 -33.62 8.16
N PRO A 119 4.18 -34.46 7.58
CA PRO A 119 5.59 -34.13 7.48
C PRO A 119 5.79 -32.81 6.70
N GLN A 120 6.58 -31.89 7.26
CA GLN A 120 6.79 -30.56 6.67
C GLN A 120 7.33 -30.63 5.24
N ALA A 121 8.19 -31.62 4.96
CA ALA A 121 8.78 -31.82 3.63
C ALA A 121 7.71 -32.14 2.57
N ASP A 122 6.69 -32.92 2.91
CA ASP A 122 5.62 -33.31 1.98
C ASP A 122 4.74 -32.10 1.65
N VAL A 123 4.40 -31.31 2.66
CA VAL A 123 3.63 -30.07 2.48
C VAL A 123 4.40 -29.04 1.65
N ILE A 124 5.71 -28.90 1.88
CA ILE A 124 6.57 -28.03 1.06
C ILE A 124 6.68 -28.55 -0.38
N ALA A 125 6.69 -29.86 -0.59
CA ALA A 125 6.71 -30.45 -1.93
C ALA A 125 5.41 -30.11 -2.70
N GLU A 126 4.25 -30.09 -2.04
CA GLU A 126 2.99 -29.66 -2.66
C GLU A 126 2.96 -28.17 -2.97
N VAL A 127 3.46 -27.32 -2.05
CA VAL A 127 3.67 -25.88 -2.32
C VAL A 127 4.53 -25.70 -3.57
N ASN A 128 5.62 -26.46 -3.67
CA ASN A 128 6.50 -26.41 -4.83
C ASN A 128 5.77 -26.83 -6.11
N SER A 129 5.05 -27.95 -6.07
CA SER A 129 4.27 -28.44 -7.22
C SER A 129 3.25 -27.41 -7.71
N TRP A 130 2.57 -26.69 -6.80
CA TRP A 130 1.68 -25.60 -7.18
C TRP A 130 2.41 -24.50 -7.96
N PHE A 131 3.55 -24.02 -7.46
CA PHE A 131 4.32 -22.97 -8.14
C PHE A 131 5.01 -23.44 -9.42
N ASP A 132 5.49 -24.68 -9.47
CA ASP A 132 6.15 -25.26 -10.64
C ASP A 132 5.19 -25.38 -11.83
N ASN A 133 3.93 -25.73 -11.56
CA ASN A 133 2.94 -25.99 -12.62
C ASN A 133 2.01 -24.80 -12.89
N PHE A 134 1.71 -23.98 -11.88
CA PHE A 134 0.68 -22.94 -11.95
C PHE A 134 1.15 -21.57 -11.42
N GLY A 135 2.44 -21.40 -11.12
CA GLY A 135 2.94 -20.20 -10.43
C GLY A 135 2.65 -18.87 -11.11
N SER A 136 2.50 -18.84 -12.45
CA SER A 136 2.09 -17.63 -13.18
C SER A 136 0.61 -17.26 -13.04
N LEU A 137 -0.23 -18.21 -12.61
CA LEU A 137 -1.67 -18.04 -12.42
C LEU A 137 -2.04 -17.85 -10.93
N LEU A 138 -1.14 -18.20 -10.01
CA LEU A 138 -1.38 -18.14 -8.57
C LEU A 138 -0.96 -16.81 -7.95
N LEU A 139 -1.82 -16.29 -7.08
CA LEU A 139 -1.49 -15.26 -6.11
C LEU A 139 -0.73 -15.84 -4.91
N GLY A 140 -0.98 -17.10 -4.54
CA GLY A 140 -0.40 -17.66 -3.33
C GLY A 140 -0.89 -19.06 -2.97
N ILE A 141 -0.69 -19.43 -1.71
CA ILE A 141 -1.12 -20.71 -1.14
C ILE A 141 -2.08 -20.50 0.04
N PHE A 142 -3.11 -21.34 0.07
CA PHE A 142 -4.05 -21.50 1.18
C PHE A 142 -3.71 -22.79 1.93
N PHE A 143 -3.31 -22.66 3.18
CA PHE A 143 -3.07 -23.80 4.06
C PHE A 143 -4.30 -24.11 4.88
N ASP A 144 -4.81 -25.33 4.74
CA ASP A 144 -5.97 -25.80 5.47
C ASP A 144 -5.59 -26.61 6.72
N GLU A 145 -6.57 -26.77 7.62
CA GLU A 145 -6.44 -27.54 8.87
C GLU A 145 -5.36 -27.01 9.82
N VAL A 146 -5.14 -25.69 9.79
CA VAL A 146 -4.15 -25.02 10.64
C VAL A 146 -4.55 -25.16 12.11
N VAL A 147 -3.61 -25.54 12.99
CA VAL A 147 -3.92 -25.60 14.43
C VAL A 147 -4.26 -24.21 14.97
N ALA A 148 -5.36 -24.08 15.72
CA ALA A 148 -5.77 -22.79 16.28
C ALA A 148 -4.95 -22.35 17.52
N ASN A 149 -4.32 -23.29 18.24
CA ASN A 149 -3.76 -23.08 19.58
C ASN A 149 -2.41 -22.32 19.58
N THR A 150 -2.30 -21.35 20.49
CA THR A 150 -1.45 -20.15 20.42
C THR A 150 -0.12 -20.25 21.17
N VAL A 151 0.17 -21.39 21.81
CA VAL A 151 1.33 -21.56 22.72
C VAL A 151 2.27 -22.70 22.31
N ASN A 152 1.98 -23.40 21.22
CA ASN A 152 2.80 -24.51 20.76
C ASN A 152 3.92 -24.00 19.84
N VAL A 153 5.14 -23.89 20.38
CA VAL A 153 6.35 -23.47 19.63
C VAL A 153 6.61 -24.35 18.39
N ASN A 154 6.22 -25.63 18.43
CA ASN A 154 6.39 -26.54 17.30
C ASN A 154 5.45 -26.18 16.15
N ALA A 155 4.23 -25.72 16.46
CA ALA A 155 3.30 -25.23 15.44
C ALA A 155 3.83 -23.96 14.78
N VAL A 156 4.30 -22.98 15.57
CA VAL A 156 4.88 -21.74 15.02
C VAL A 156 6.08 -22.04 14.12
N THR A 157 6.93 -22.99 14.52
CA THR A 157 8.09 -23.42 13.71
C THR A 157 7.64 -24.07 12.41
N TYR A 158 6.69 -25.01 12.50
CA TYR A 158 6.16 -25.74 11.35
C TYR A 158 5.52 -24.80 10.32
N TYR A 159 4.51 -24.02 10.72
CA TYR A 159 3.80 -23.11 9.82
C TYR A 159 4.68 -21.94 9.35
N GLY A 160 5.65 -21.51 10.16
CA GLY A 160 6.64 -20.52 9.76
C GLY A 160 7.52 -21.03 8.62
N ALA A 161 7.92 -22.30 8.65
CA ALA A 161 8.66 -22.92 7.55
C ALA A 161 7.81 -23.06 6.28
N LEU A 162 6.52 -23.40 6.41
CA LEU A 162 5.60 -23.46 5.27
C LEU A 162 5.41 -22.09 4.62
N ALA A 163 5.15 -21.04 5.41
CA ALA A 163 5.02 -19.68 4.90
C ALA A 163 6.32 -19.21 4.20
N ASN A 164 7.49 -19.47 4.81
CA ASN A 164 8.77 -19.14 4.18
C ASN A 164 8.98 -19.90 2.85
N ALA A 165 8.52 -21.15 2.72
CA ALA A 165 8.60 -21.89 1.47
C ALA A 165 7.80 -21.21 0.36
N VAL A 166 6.59 -20.71 0.66
CA VAL A 166 5.77 -19.93 -0.29
C VAL A 166 6.50 -18.66 -0.75
N TYR A 167 6.99 -17.85 0.19
CA TYR A 167 7.68 -16.60 -0.14
C TYR A 167 9.01 -16.82 -0.87
N SER A 168 9.67 -17.95 -0.66
CA SER A 168 10.90 -18.32 -1.37
C SER A 168 10.63 -18.65 -2.85
N ARG A 169 9.44 -19.15 -3.16
CA ARG A 169 9.01 -19.41 -4.55
C ARG A 169 8.62 -18.13 -5.28
N ASN A 170 7.94 -17.23 -4.59
CA ASN A 170 7.60 -15.91 -5.09
C ASN A 170 7.45 -14.94 -3.91
N SER A 171 8.35 -13.95 -3.84
CA SER A 171 8.35 -12.97 -2.73
C SER A 171 7.10 -12.08 -2.68
N SER A 172 6.36 -11.99 -3.78
CA SER A 172 5.08 -11.30 -3.87
C SER A 172 3.87 -12.21 -3.63
N ALA A 173 4.08 -13.53 -3.45
CA ALA A 173 2.98 -14.45 -3.15
C ALA A 173 2.34 -14.15 -1.81
N ARG A 174 1.13 -14.68 -1.62
CA ARG A 174 0.36 -14.54 -0.37
C ARG A 174 0.15 -15.89 0.31
N VAL A 175 0.05 -15.89 1.63
CA VAL A 175 -0.22 -17.05 2.47
C VAL A 175 -1.56 -16.84 3.19
N VAL A 176 -2.47 -17.82 3.06
CA VAL A 176 -3.73 -17.84 3.81
C VAL A 176 -3.73 -19.02 4.76
N PHE A 177 -4.07 -18.81 6.03
CA PHE A 177 -4.22 -19.88 7.02
C PHE A 177 -5.68 -20.15 7.33
N ASN A 178 -6.12 -21.40 7.23
CA ASN A 178 -7.44 -21.82 7.64
C ASN A 178 -7.40 -22.76 8.85
N PRO A 179 -7.62 -22.22 10.06
CA PRO A 179 -7.89 -23.02 11.25
C PRO A 179 -9.39 -23.30 11.48
N GLY A 180 -10.29 -22.74 10.67
CA GLY A 180 -11.74 -22.84 10.82
C GLY A 180 -12.31 -22.19 12.10
N THR A 181 -11.46 -21.57 12.93
CA THR A 181 -11.83 -21.02 14.24
C THR A 181 -10.85 -19.92 14.67
N LYS A 182 -11.02 -19.39 15.87
CA LYS A 182 -10.14 -18.35 16.42
C LYS A 182 -8.70 -18.84 16.55
N ILE A 183 -7.81 -18.25 15.77
CA ILE A 183 -6.36 -18.48 15.80
C ILE A 183 -5.64 -17.58 16.82
N GLY A 184 -4.46 -18.01 17.27
CA GLY A 184 -3.54 -17.16 18.02
C GLY A 184 -2.81 -16.14 17.16
N CYS A 185 -2.62 -14.94 17.69
CA CYS A 185 -2.01 -13.84 16.93
C CYS A 185 -0.55 -14.15 16.50
N THR A 186 0.21 -14.95 17.27
CA THR A 186 1.56 -15.40 16.87
C THR A 186 1.53 -16.23 15.59
N LEU A 187 0.53 -17.10 15.45
CA LEU A 187 0.38 -17.97 14.29
C LEU A 187 -0.29 -17.23 13.13
N ALA A 188 -1.27 -16.38 13.42
CA ALA A 188 -1.86 -15.45 12.45
C ALA A 188 -0.81 -14.56 11.79
N GLY A 189 0.16 -14.06 12.57
CA GLY A 189 1.26 -13.23 12.08
C GLY A 189 2.29 -13.97 11.20
N LEU A 190 2.03 -15.23 10.80
CA LEU A 190 2.80 -15.95 9.79
C LEU A 190 2.06 -16.02 8.44
N SER A 191 0.79 -15.61 8.36
CA SER A 191 -0.01 -15.53 7.13
C SER A 191 -0.46 -14.10 6.82
N ASP A 192 -0.80 -13.82 5.55
CA ASP A 192 -1.36 -12.53 5.12
C ASP A 192 -2.87 -12.43 5.39
N VAL A 193 -3.56 -13.58 5.34
CA VAL A 193 -4.99 -13.71 5.64
C VAL A 193 -5.18 -14.95 6.53
N TYR A 194 -6.17 -14.94 7.41
CA TYR A 194 -6.58 -16.15 8.10
C TYR A 194 -8.09 -16.26 8.27
N VAL A 195 -8.57 -17.51 8.25
CA VAL A 195 -9.96 -17.83 8.50
C VAL A 195 -10.20 -17.83 9.99
N ARG A 196 -11.15 -17.00 10.44
CA ARG A 196 -11.46 -16.81 11.85
C ARG A 196 -12.67 -17.64 12.27
N TYR A 197 -13.48 -18.05 11.30
CA TYR A 197 -14.67 -18.84 11.51
C TYR A 197 -15.04 -19.59 10.24
N GLU A 198 -15.32 -20.88 10.40
CA GLU A 198 -15.85 -21.75 9.38
C GLU A 198 -16.83 -22.70 10.06
N ASN A 199 -18.12 -22.35 10.08
CA ASN A 199 -19.14 -23.20 10.70
C ASN A 199 -20.55 -22.79 10.22
N TYR A 200 -21.56 -23.54 10.66
CA TYR A 200 -22.96 -23.18 10.47
C TYR A 200 -23.26 -21.81 11.06
N ALA A 201 -23.96 -20.97 10.32
CA ALA A 201 -24.25 -19.61 10.76
C ALA A 201 -25.07 -19.56 12.08
N SER A 202 -25.81 -20.62 12.41
CA SER A 202 -26.53 -20.79 13.67
C SER A 202 -25.62 -20.95 14.90
N ALA A 203 -24.37 -21.36 14.71
CA ALA A 203 -23.37 -21.52 15.77
C ALA A 203 -22.59 -20.22 16.05
N TRP A 204 -22.99 -19.09 15.45
CA TRP A 204 -22.33 -17.81 15.64
C TRP A 204 -22.76 -17.13 16.96
N ALA A 205 -21.80 -16.86 17.86
CA ALA A 205 -22.07 -16.40 19.23
C ALA A 205 -22.02 -14.87 19.46
N GLY A 206 -21.77 -14.05 18.43
CA GLY A 206 -21.82 -12.57 18.55
C GLY A 206 -20.64 -11.88 19.27
N ASP A 207 -19.77 -12.60 19.98
CA ASP A 207 -18.63 -12.05 20.75
C ASP A 207 -17.39 -11.66 19.92
N TYR A 208 -17.49 -11.70 18.59
CA TYR A 208 -16.45 -11.19 17.70
C TYR A 208 -16.90 -9.82 17.18
N ALA A 209 -16.00 -8.84 17.12
CA ALA A 209 -16.29 -7.42 16.77
C ALA A 209 -16.80 -7.20 15.32
N ALA A 210 -17.27 -8.27 14.67
CA ALA A 210 -17.82 -8.36 13.34
C ALA A 210 -18.36 -9.80 13.20
N GLY A 211 -19.45 -10.04 12.46
CA GLY A 211 -19.96 -11.39 12.10
C GLY A 211 -21.43 -11.45 11.72
N ALA A 212 -21.77 -12.05 10.58
CA ALA A 212 -23.16 -12.28 10.15
C ALA A 212 -23.62 -13.74 10.38
N ILE A 213 -24.87 -13.87 10.83
CA ILE A 213 -25.69 -15.09 10.92
C ILE A 213 -26.50 -15.22 9.63
N CYS A 214 -26.81 -16.44 9.15
CA CYS A 214 -27.91 -16.71 8.22
C CYS A 214 -28.48 -18.11 8.43
N ASP A 215 -29.29 -18.28 9.48
CA ASP A 215 -30.55 -19.02 9.32
C ASP A 215 -31.60 -17.95 9.01
N CYS A 216 -31.98 -17.83 7.74
CA CYS A 216 -32.81 -16.73 7.25
C CYS A 216 -34.05 -17.29 6.57
N PRO A 217 -35.27 -16.92 7.03
CA PRO A 217 -36.51 -17.39 6.42
C PRO A 217 -36.71 -16.96 4.95
N THR A 218 -35.98 -15.94 4.46
CA THR A 218 -36.14 -15.37 3.10
C THR A 218 -34.85 -14.78 2.54
N GLN A 219 -34.67 -14.82 1.21
CA GLN A 219 -33.48 -14.38 0.46
C GLN A 219 -33.07 -12.90 0.71
N SER A 220 -34.02 -12.03 1.06
CA SER A 220 -33.79 -10.59 1.30
C SER A 220 -33.20 -10.26 2.68
N SER A 221 -33.35 -11.13 3.68
CA SER A 221 -32.79 -10.92 5.02
C SER A 221 -31.30 -11.25 5.10
N CYS A 222 -30.83 -12.23 4.32
CA CYS A 222 -29.40 -12.50 4.15
C CYS A 222 -28.68 -11.27 3.57
N ALA A 223 -29.29 -10.65 2.56
CA ALA A 223 -28.68 -9.53 1.83
C ALA A 223 -28.38 -8.30 2.69
N MET A 224 -29.31 -7.93 3.58
CA MET A 224 -29.12 -6.81 4.49
C MET A 224 -28.09 -7.10 5.59
N MET A 225 -28.05 -8.32 6.12
CA MET A 225 -27.06 -8.72 7.13
C MET A 225 -25.65 -8.84 6.55
N LEU A 226 -25.52 -9.35 5.32
CA LEU A 226 -24.26 -9.36 4.56
C LEU A 226 -23.76 -7.95 4.27
N HIS A 227 -24.66 -7.03 3.89
CA HIS A 227 -24.29 -5.62 3.69
C HIS A 227 -23.83 -4.94 5.00
N ALA A 228 -24.46 -5.24 6.14
CA ALA A 228 -24.05 -4.71 7.44
C ALA A 228 -22.70 -5.29 7.92
N ALA A 229 -22.44 -6.58 7.69
CA ALA A 229 -21.21 -7.27 8.09
C ALA A 229 -20.01 -7.01 7.17
N SER A 230 -20.24 -6.71 5.88
CA SER A 230 -19.19 -6.32 4.91
C SER A 230 -18.41 -5.06 5.32
N ARG A 231 -18.91 -4.30 6.31
CA ARG A 231 -18.24 -3.12 6.86
C ARG A 231 -17.21 -3.45 7.95
N SER A 232 -17.12 -4.72 8.36
CA SER A 232 -16.36 -5.13 9.54
C SER A 232 -15.36 -6.28 9.30
N PHE A 233 -15.23 -6.78 8.06
CA PHE A 233 -14.24 -7.79 7.67
C PHE A 233 -13.67 -7.52 6.29
N SER A 234 -12.51 -8.10 6.00
CA SER A 234 -11.82 -7.96 4.71
C SER A 234 -12.34 -8.91 3.61
N TYR A 235 -12.86 -10.10 3.97
CA TYR A 235 -13.30 -11.12 3.02
C TYR A 235 -14.50 -11.95 3.54
N ILE A 236 -15.40 -12.38 2.65
CA ILE A 236 -16.59 -13.20 3.00
C ILE A 236 -16.98 -14.19 1.90
N TYR A 237 -17.46 -15.38 2.29
CA TYR A 237 -18.21 -16.29 1.42
C TYR A 237 -19.29 -17.02 2.22
N VAL A 238 -20.48 -17.17 1.62
CA VAL A 238 -21.65 -17.81 2.23
C VAL A 238 -22.32 -18.70 1.19
N THR A 239 -22.71 -19.90 1.62
CA THR A 239 -23.30 -20.92 0.74
C THR A 239 -24.44 -21.65 1.45
N ASP A 240 -25.51 -21.96 0.71
CA ASP A 240 -26.61 -22.86 1.13
C ASP A 240 -26.36 -24.34 0.78
N ASP A 241 -25.15 -24.67 0.34
CA ASP A 241 -24.74 -26.05 0.13
C ASP A 241 -24.60 -26.82 1.46
N VAL A 242 -24.62 -28.14 1.38
CA VAL A 242 -24.74 -29.05 2.53
C VAL A 242 -23.50 -29.93 2.70
N MET A 243 -23.29 -30.43 3.91
CA MET A 243 -22.27 -31.44 4.20
C MET A 243 -22.47 -32.70 3.33
N PRO A 244 -21.40 -33.44 2.98
CA PRO A 244 -20.05 -33.35 3.55
C PRO A 244 -19.12 -32.32 2.90
N ASN A 245 -19.48 -31.72 1.77
CA ASN A 245 -18.60 -30.82 1.03
C ASN A 245 -19.38 -29.59 0.49
N PRO A 246 -19.61 -28.58 1.33
CA PRO A 246 -20.42 -27.41 0.96
C PRO A 246 -19.71 -26.43 0.00
N TRP A 247 -18.60 -26.85 -0.61
CA TRP A 247 -17.67 -26.03 -1.38
C TRP A 247 -17.58 -26.47 -2.85
N ASP A 248 -18.31 -27.51 -3.26
CA ASP A 248 -18.27 -28.06 -4.61
C ASP A 248 -19.41 -27.59 -5.52
N THR A 249 -20.33 -26.77 -5.01
CA THR A 249 -21.32 -26.08 -5.83
C THR A 249 -21.43 -24.58 -5.51
N LEU A 250 -21.94 -23.83 -6.49
CA LEU A 250 -22.28 -22.43 -6.29
C LEU A 250 -23.59 -22.32 -5.50
N ALA A 251 -23.62 -21.39 -4.55
CA ALA A 251 -24.85 -21.06 -3.82
C ALA A 251 -26.02 -20.76 -4.77
N THR A 252 -27.24 -21.18 -4.42
CA THR A 252 -28.41 -20.96 -5.30
C THR A 252 -28.72 -19.46 -5.50
N TYR A 253 -28.25 -18.62 -4.59
CA TYR A 253 -28.37 -17.17 -4.59
C TYR A 253 -27.06 -16.46 -5.01
N PHE A 254 -26.14 -17.14 -5.70
CA PHE A 254 -24.81 -16.61 -6.02
C PHE A 254 -24.84 -15.24 -6.71
N ASP A 255 -25.74 -15.02 -7.67
CA ASP A 255 -25.87 -13.70 -8.33
C ASP A 255 -26.30 -12.58 -7.38
N THR A 256 -27.25 -12.89 -6.49
CA THR A 256 -27.68 -11.98 -5.45
C THR A 256 -26.53 -11.68 -4.49
N PHE A 257 -25.81 -12.72 -4.04
CA PHE A 257 -24.62 -12.59 -3.20
C PHE A 257 -23.58 -11.68 -3.86
N MET A 258 -23.22 -11.96 -5.12
CA MET A 258 -22.26 -11.16 -5.88
C MET A 258 -22.74 -9.71 -6.06
N GLY A 259 -24.02 -9.46 -6.33
CA GLY A 259 -24.59 -8.11 -6.43
C GLY A 259 -24.59 -7.32 -5.11
N ILE A 260 -24.48 -7.97 -3.96
CA ILE A 260 -24.38 -7.33 -2.64
C ILE A 260 -22.93 -7.00 -2.29
N VAL A 261 -22.03 -7.95 -2.54
CA VAL A 261 -20.60 -7.82 -2.18
C VAL A 261 -19.80 -7.07 -3.26
N ALA A 262 -20.33 -6.94 -4.47
CA ALA A 262 -19.83 -6.08 -5.53
C ALA A 262 -20.58 -4.74 -5.50
N PRO A 263 -19.93 -3.60 -5.26
CA PRO A 263 -20.62 -2.32 -5.35
C PRO A 263 -21.15 -2.09 -6.77
N ALA A 264 -22.46 -1.87 -6.89
CA ALA A 264 -23.13 -1.55 -8.15
C ALA A 264 -22.51 -0.30 -8.80
N ALA A 265 -22.08 -0.43 -10.06
CA ALA A 265 -21.69 0.69 -10.89
C ALA A 265 -22.91 1.59 -11.19
N PRO A 266 -22.80 2.94 -11.11
CA PRO A 266 -23.80 3.82 -11.69
C PRO A 266 -23.74 3.75 -13.22
N SER A 267 -24.91 3.62 -13.85
CA SER A 267 -25.10 3.33 -15.28
C SER A 267 -24.89 4.52 -16.23
N SER A 268 -24.39 4.17 -17.42
CA SER A 268 -24.50 4.82 -18.74
C SER A 268 -23.75 6.13 -19.03
N SER A 269 -22.43 6.01 -19.21
CA SER A 269 -21.75 6.44 -20.44
C SER A 269 -20.65 5.41 -20.72
N PRO A 270 -20.32 5.06 -21.98
CA PRO A 270 -19.29 4.07 -22.23
C PRO A 270 -17.98 4.61 -21.67
N PRO A 271 -17.36 3.94 -20.68
CA PRO A 271 -16.04 4.32 -20.25
C PRO A 271 -15.07 4.11 -21.43
N PRO A 272 -14.01 4.93 -21.55
CA PRO A 272 -12.94 4.63 -22.50
C PRO A 272 -12.48 3.19 -22.28
N PRO A 273 -12.11 2.44 -23.33
CA PRO A 273 -11.68 1.05 -23.18
C PRO A 273 -10.63 0.95 -22.08
N LEU A 274 -10.88 0.04 -21.13
CA LEU A 274 -9.98 -0.26 -20.03
C LEU A 274 -8.58 -0.53 -20.61
N PRO A 275 -7.52 0.18 -20.18
CA PRO A 275 -6.18 -0.12 -20.63
C PRO A 275 -5.80 -1.52 -20.14
N SER A 276 -5.59 -2.42 -21.08
CA SER A 276 -4.92 -3.70 -20.89
C SER A 276 -3.48 -3.47 -20.44
N SER A 277 -3.24 -3.40 -19.13
CA SER A 277 -1.93 -3.58 -18.47
C SER A 277 -2.13 -3.78 -16.96
N PRO A 278 -1.30 -4.60 -16.28
CA PRO A 278 -1.34 -4.77 -14.83
C PRO A 278 -1.26 -3.38 -14.17
N SER A 279 -2.06 -3.11 -13.11
CA SER A 279 -2.14 -1.76 -12.51
C SER A 279 -0.75 -1.18 -12.31
N SER A 280 -0.36 -0.26 -13.20
CA SER A 280 0.98 0.30 -13.23
C SER A 280 1.18 1.14 -11.99
N ILE A 281 2.41 1.19 -11.48
CA ILE A 281 2.83 2.13 -10.45
C ILE A 281 2.34 3.54 -10.85
N TRP A 282 1.73 4.25 -9.91
CA TRP A 282 1.16 5.57 -10.20
C TRP A 282 2.29 6.55 -10.53
N ARG A 283 2.36 6.97 -11.79
CA ARG A 283 3.33 7.95 -12.29
C ARG A 283 2.58 9.21 -12.74
N PRO A 284 2.47 10.25 -11.90
CA PRO A 284 1.73 11.45 -12.25
C PRO A 284 2.40 12.22 -13.39
N SER A 285 1.58 12.90 -14.20
CA SER A 285 2.01 13.76 -15.29
C SER A 285 1.21 15.06 -15.31
N GLY A 286 1.79 16.09 -15.93
CA GLY A 286 1.14 17.38 -16.12
C GLY A 286 0.79 18.11 -14.82
N VAL A 287 -0.36 18.77 -14.85
CA VAL A 287 -0.77 19.76 -13.84
C VAL A 287 -1.67 19.11 -12.80
N LEU A 288 -1.31 19.24 -11.52
CA LEU A 288 -2.06 18.67 -10.40
C LEU A 288 -2.25 19.71 -9.29
N ARG A 289 -3.47 19.81 -8.78
CA ARG A 289 -3.73 20.49 -7.50
C ARG A 289 -3.30 19.57 -6.37
N TRP A 290 -2.40 20.02 -5.53
CA TRP A 290 -1.85 19.18 -4.48
C TRP A 290 -1.72 19.92 -3.16
N GLN A 291 -1.64 19.16 -2.07
CA GLN A 291 -1.42 19.68 -0.73
C GLN A 291 -0.46 18.76 0.01
N TRP A 292 0.38 19.36 0.84
CA TRP A 292 1.39 18.69 1.65
C TRP A 292 1.23 19.13 3.10
N GLN A 293 0.96 18.23 4.03
CA GLN A 293 0.75 18.57 5.44
C GLN A 293 1.34 17.48 6.35
N LEU A 294 2.57 17.70 6.82
CA LEU A 294 3.31 16.74 7.64
C LEU A 294 3.14 16.94 9.15
N SER A 295 2.51 18.03 9.59
CA SER A 295 2.28 18.28 11.01
C SER A 295 0.90 18.87 11.31
N GLY A 296 0.56 18.89 12.61
CA GLY A 296 -0.79 19.16 13.08
C GLY A 296 -1.72 17.97 12.88
N SER A 297 -2.90 18.03 13.50
CA SER A 297 -3.87 16.92 13.49
C SER A 297 -5.22 17.28 12.87
N ASP A 298 -5.41 18.53 12.42
CA ASP A 298 -6.61 18.94 11.69
C ASP A 298 -6.31 19.11 10.20
N PHE A 299 -6.75 18.13 9.43
CA PHE A 299 -6.66 18.07 7.97
C PHE A 299 -7.93 18.61 7.29
N ARG A 300 -9.00 18.91 8.04
CA ARG A 300 -10.26 19.39 7.46
C ARG A 300 -10.10 20.65 6.60
N PRO A 301 -9.27 21.65 6.97
CA PRO A 301 -9.02 22.81 6.12
C PRO A 301 -8.43 22.42 4.76
N MET A 302 -7.43 21.52 4.74
CA MET A 302 -6.80 21.02 3.53
C MET A 302 -7.78 20.21 2.68
N LEU A 303 -8.52 19.29 3.31
CA LEU A 303 -9.50 18.44 2.63
C LEU A 303 -10.61 19.26 1.94
N ARG A 304 -11.01 20.41 2.50
CA ARG A 304 -12.00 21.31 1.89
C ARG A 304 -11.53 21.95 0.58
N THR A 305 -10.23 22.04 0.32
CA THR A 305 -9.70 22.52 -0.98
C THR A 305 -9.78 21.45 -2.09
N ARG A 306 -10.20 20.22 -1.75
CA ARG A 306 -10.40 19.10 -2.67
C ARG A 306 -9.15 18.83 -3.54
N PRO A 307 -7.95 18.68 -2.97
CA PRO A 307 -6.74 18.44 -3.77
C PRO A 307 -6.82 17.11 -4.54
N GLN A 308 -6.13 17.03 -5.67
CA GLN A 308 -5.99 15.78 -6.45
C GLN A 308 -4.89 14.88 -5.87
N VAL A 309 -3.91 15.46 -5.20
CA VAL A 309 -2.83 14.73 -4.50
C VAL A 309 -2.69 15.29 -3.09
N ILE A 310 -2.63 14.41 -2.10
CA ILE A 310 -2.38 14.74 -0.71
C ILE A 310 -1.12 14.01 -0.29
N ASP A 311 -0.19 14.73 0.33
CA ASP A 311 1.00 14.18 0.97
C ASP A 311 0.95 14.48 2.47
N VAL A 312 0.98 13.43 3.30
CA VAL A 312 0.87 13.52 4.76
C VAL A 312 1.83 12.55 5.44
N ASP A 313 2.15 12.85 6.69
CA ASP A 313 2.92 11.93 7.53
C ASP A 313 2.23 10.56 7.65
N LEU A 314 3.00 9.48 7.45
CA LEU A 314 2.53 8.10 7.55
C LEU A 314 1.79 7.81 8.88
N ASP A 315 2.25 8.39 9.99
CA ASP A 315 1.68 8.20 11.32
C ASP A 315 0.32 8.91 11.49
N MET A 316 -0.02 9.82 10.57
CA MET A 316 -1.24 10.63 10.63
C MET A 316 -2.32 10.23 9.60
N VAL A 317 -2.06 9.22 8.77
CA VAL A 317 -2.99 8.78 7.72
C VAL A 317 -4.35 8.38 8.30
N SER A 318 -4.39 7.66 9.43
CA SER A 318 -5.66 7.27 10.08
C SER A 318 -6.52 8.48 10.47
N THR A 319 -5.87 9.55 10.95
CA THR A 319 -6.53 10.81 11.30
C THR A 319 -7.04 11.53 10.04
N LEU A 320 -6.24 11.58 8.97
CA LEU A 320 -6.67 12.12 7.68
C LEU A 320 -7.91 11.38 7.15
N LEU A 321 -7.88 10.05 7.12
CA LEU A 321 -8.97 9.23 6.59
C LEU A 321 -10.26 9.41 7.39
N SER A 322 -10.16 9.45 8.73
CA SER A 322 -11.30 9.74 9.61
C SER A 322 -11.93 11.10 9.30
N GLN A 323 -11.11 12.15 9.16
CA GLN A 323 -11.60 13.50 8.85
C GLN A 323 -12.12 13.65 7.42
N ALA A 324 -11.54 12.93 6.46
CA ALA A 324 -12.07 12.86 5.10
C ALA A 324 -13.48 12.24 5.09
N ALA A 325 -13.69 11.15 5.84
CA ALA A 325 -14.98 10.50 5.99
C ALA A 325 -16.03 11.44 6.62
N GLU A 326 -15.68 12.19 7.66
CA GLU A 326 -16.56 13.20 8.27
C GLU A 326 -17.02 14.28 7.27
N LEU A 327 -16.18 14.61 6.28
CA LEU A 327 -16.48 15.59 5.23
C LEU A 327 -17.12 14.97 3.98
N GLY A 328 -17.42 13.67 3.99
CA GLY A 328 -17.95 12.96 2.83
C GLY A 328 -16.99 12.88 1.65
N ILE A 329 -15.68 12.91 1.90
CA ILE A 329 -14.63 12.80 0.88
C ILE A 329 -14.18 11.34 0.85
N THR A 330 -14.39 10.68 -0.29
CA THR A 330 -13.98 9.28 -0.48
C THR A 330 -12.49 9.19 -0.74
N ARG A 331 -11.87 8.06 -0.37
CA ARG A 331 -10.45 7.79 -0.65
C ARG A 331 -10.12 7.89 -2.15
N SER A 332 -11.05 7.53 -3.04
CA SER A 332 -10.90 7.65 -4.49
C SER A 332 -10.86 9.09 -5.02
N SER A 333 -11.13 10.10 -4.18
CA SER A 333 -11.17 11.52 -4.59
C SER A 333 -9.79 12.15 -4.75
N TYR A 334 -8.72 11.51 -4.26
CA TYR A 334 -7.35 12.01 -4.32
C TYR A 334 -6.35 10.86 -4.39
N LYS A 335 -5.12 11.16 -4.80
CA LYS A 335 -3.94 10.30 -4.60
C LYS A 335 -3.29 10.62 -3.27
N LEU A 336 -2.86 9.59 -2.53
CA LEU A 336 -2.25 9.74 -1.21
C LEU A 336 -0.77 9.36 -1.26
N ILE A 337 0.09 10.32 -0.97
CA ILE A 337 1.50 10.12 -0.70
C ILE A 337 1.66 10.06 0.82
N CYS A 338 2.51 9.14 1.28
CA CYS A 338 2.81 8.96 2.69
C CYS A 338 4.29 9.24 2.96
N TYR A 339 4.52 10.29 3.73
CA TYR A 339 5.85 10.74 4.13
C TYR A 339 6.41 9.90 5.27
N PHE A 340 7.70 9.57 5.15
CA PHE A 340 8.59 9.26 6.26
C PHE A 340 10.04 9.49 5.81
N SER A 341 10.91 9.85 6.75
CA SER A 341 12.34 9.96 6.43
C SER A 341 12.92 8.58 6.13
N VAL A 342 13.69 8.48 5.04
CA VAL A 342 14.49 7.29 4.73
C VAL A 342 15.95 7.46 5.11
N GLY A 343 16.42 8.70 5.31
CA GLY A 343 17.81 9.02 5.64
C GLY A 343 18.11 9.32 7.10
N THR A 344 17.08 9.53 7.92
CA THR A 344 17.25 9.99 9.31
C THR A 344 16.46 9.15 10.30
N TYR A 345 17.05 9.02 11.49
CA TYR A 345 16.38 8.57 12.69
C TYR A 345 15.58 9.70 13.30
N GLU A 346 14.27 9.50 13.41
CA GLU A 346 13.32 10.45 14.00
C GLU A 346 12.90 9.94 15.40
N PRO A 347 13.35 10.56 16.51
CA PRO A 347 12.94 10.15 17.85
C PRO A 347 11.42 10.17 18.06
N ALA A 348 10.71 11.08 17.38
CA ALA A 348 9.25 11.18 17.43
C ALA A 348 8.53 9.93 16.91
N ARG A 349 9.16 9.14 16.03
CA ARG A 349 8.57 7.92 15.45
C ARG A 349 8.75 6.67 16.28
N VAL A 350 9.56 6.68 17.35
CA VAL A 350 9.91 5.46 18.10
C VAL A 350 8.69 4.66 18.54
N SER A 351 7.63 5.34 18.98
CA SER A 351 6.37 4.68 19.36
C SER A 351 5.70 3.99 18.18
N ALA A 352 5.54 4.69 17.05
CA ALA A 352 4.93 4.15 15.85
C ALA A 352 5.79 3.06 15.20
N ASP A 353 7.12 3.24 15.18
CA ASP A 353 8.09 2.25 14.74
C ASP A 353 8.04 0.97 15.59
N SER A 354 7.92 1.08 16.91
CA SER A 354 7.72 -0.08 17.77
C SER A 354 6.44 -0.84 17.42
N GLN A 355 5.36 -0.13 17.07
CA GLN A 355 4.12 -0.76 16.61
C GLN A 355 4.27 -1.41 15.22
N ARG A 356 5.30 -1.06 14.44
CA ARG A 356 5.66 -1.70 13.17
C ARG A 356 6.63 -2.88 13.33
N GLY A 357 7.00 -3.22 14.57
CA GLY A 357 8.00 -4.25 14.84
C GLY A 357 9.44 -3.78 14.66
N ILE A 358 9.68 -2.47 14.58
CA ILE A 358 11.02 -1.90 14.44
C ILE A 358 11.60 -1.70 15.85
N SER A 359 12.69 -2.39 16.14
CA SER A 359 13.43 -2.25 17.40
C SER A 359 14.79 -1.60 17.17
N TRP A 360 14.86 -0.29 17.42
CA TRP A 360 16.09 0.49 17.25
C TRP A 360 17.25 -0.02 18.12
N SER A 361 16.98 -0.45 19.35
CA SER A 361 18.01 -1.00 20.24
C SER A 361 18.52 -2.38 19.78
N ALA A 362 17.63 -3.25 19.29
CA ALA A 362 18.02 -4.55 18.75
C ALA A 362 18.83 -4.38 17.45
N LEU A 363 18.45 -3.42 16.61
CA LEU A 363 19.18 -3.08 15.38
C LEU A 363 20.60 -2.59 15.69
N GLU A 364 20.74 -1.69 16.67
CA GLU A 364 22.05 -1.22 17.13
C GLU A 364 22.94 -2.37 17.64
N GLN A 365 22.37 -3.26 18.46
CA GLN A 365 23.07 -4.43 19.00
C GLN A 365 23.48 -5.40 17.90
N GLN A 366 22.59 -5.69 16.95
CA GLN A 366 22.87 -6.55 15.79
C GLN A 366 24.07 -6.04 14.98
N LEU A 367 24.19 -4.72 14.83
CA LEU A 367 25.28 -4.08 14.08
C LEU A 367 26.59 -3.97 14.88
N GLY A 368 26.61 -4.47 16.12
CA GLY A 368 27.78 -4.48 17.01
C GLY A 368 27.97 -3.19 17.82
N GLY A 369 26.90 -2.41 18.01
CA GLY A 369 26.95 -1.17 18.80
C GLY A 369 27.08 -1.42 20.30
N SER A 370 28.09 -0.79 20.92
CA SER A 370 28.31 -0.79 22.37
C SER A 370 28.50 0.62 22.97
N ALA A 371 28.47 1.67 22.13
CA ALA A 371 28.59 3.08 22.51
C ALA A 371 27.65 3.95 21.66
N VAL A 372 27.39 5.21 22.06
CA VAL A 372 26.56 6.18 21.33
C VAL A 372 27.42 7.34 20.80
N PRO A 373 27.34 7.71 19.51
CA PRO A 373 26.57 7.02 18.46
C PRO A 373 27.25 5.70 18.08
N GLY A 374 26.45 4.63 17.97
CA GLY A 374 26.94 3.34 17.53
C GLY A 374 26.94 3.23 15.99
N PRO A 375 27.05 2.02 15.43
CA PRO A 375 27.19 1.79 13.99
C PRO A 375 26.04 2.33 13.13
N LEU A 376 24.86 2.59 13.69
CA LEU A 376 23.64 2.94 12.94
C LEU A 376 23.55 4.42 12.55
N TYR A 377 24.20 5.31 13.29
CA TYR A 377 24.08 6.77 13.13
C TYR A 377 25.44 7.42 12.81
N LEU A 378 25.41 8.57 12.14
CA LEU A 378 26.61 9.37 11.86
C LEU A 378 26.68 10.66 12.67
N ALA A 379 25.72 11.55 12.47
CA ALA A 379 25.69 12.87 13.08
C ALA A 379 24.24 13.30 13.38
N TYR A 380 24.07 14.19 14.36
CA TYR A 380 22.82 14.91 14.52
C TYR A 380 22.61 15.86 13.35
N MET A 381 21.37 16.10 12.96
CA MET A 381 21.04 17.12 11.98
C MET A 381 21.22 18.53 12.56
N GLU A 382 21.35 19.51 11.69
CA GLU A 382 21.35 20.92 12.10
C GLU A 382 19.93 21.38 12.46
N PRO A 383 19.78 22.45 13.28
CA PRO A 383 18.47 23.04 13.56
C PRO A 383 17.67 23.37 12.29
N PRO A 384 16.34 23.17 12.29
CA PRO A 384 15.48 22.93 13.46
C PRO A 384 15.35 21.46 13.90
N PHE A 385 15.96 20.50 13.21
CA PHE A 385 15.77 19.04 13.43
C PHE A 385 16.89 18.41 14.27
N SER A 386 17.44 19.15 15.24
CA SER A 386 18.64 18.78 16.00
C SER A 386 18.54 17.49 16.83
N GLU A 387 17.33 16.98 17.03
CA GLU A 387 17.04 15.71 17.67
C GLU A 387 17.20 14.50 16.74
N GLU A 388 17.13 14.72 15.43
CA GLU A 388 17.27 13.69 14.42
C GLU A 388 18.73 13.36 14.13
N ARG A 389 18.98 12.16 13.63
CA ARG A 389 20.33 11.70 13.28
C ARG A 389 20.37 11.09 11.89
N TRP A 390 21.36 11.49 11.10
CA TRP A 390 21.67 10.86 9.83
C TRP A 390 22.03 9.38 10.01
N PHE A 391 21.42 8.52 9.20
CA PHE A 391 21.76 7.11 9.17
C PHE A 391 23.15 6.87 8.60
N ALA A 392 23.81 5.85 9.12
CA ALA A 392 25.13 5.46 8.65
C ALA A 392 25.05 4.54 7.42
N LEU A 393 24.87 5.17 6.26
CA LEU A 393 24.84 4.49 4.98
C LEU A 393 26.25 4.16 4.45
N ASP A 394 27.29 4.24 5.29
CA ASP A 394 28.68 3.95 4.93
C ASP A 394 28.99 2.44 4.84
N ARG A 395 28.18 1.60 5.52
CA ARG A 395 28.35 0.14 5.54
C ARG A 395 27.20 -0.61 4.87
N ASN A 396 27.50 -1.75 4.24
CA ASN A 396 26.51 -2.61 3.58
C ASN A 396 25.50 -3.20 4.57
N ASP A 397 25.97 -3.66 5.72
CA ASP A 397 25.12 -4.26 6.75
C ASP A 397 24.15 -3.25 7.34
N THR A 398 24.58 -2.02 7.63
CA THR A 398 23.68 -0.95 8.07
C THR A 398 22.62 -0.63 7.01
N ARG A 399 23.00 -0.47 5.73
CA ARG A 399 22.03 -0.25 4.64
C ARG A 399 21.01 -1.39 4.54
N ASN A 400 21.48 -2.64 4.52
CA ASN A 400 20.62 -3.81 4.44
C ASN A 400 19.67 -3.91 5.63
N ALA A 401 20.15 -3.58 6.83
CA ALA A 401 19.34 -3.62 8.03
C ALA A 401 18.29 -2.50 8.04
N LEU A 402 18.65 -1.28 7.62
CA LEU A 402 17.71 -0.17 7.43
C LEU A 402 16.62 -0.50 6.40
N VAL A 403 16.98 -1.03 5.22
CA VAL A 403 15.97 -1.41 4.21
C VAL A 403 15.03 -2.48 4.76
N ASN A 404 15.58 -3.59 5.27
CA ASN A 404 14.79 -4.78 5.59
C ASN A 404 14.02 -4.67 6.91
N GLN A 405 14.55 -3.94 7.89
CA GLN A 405 14.02 -3.90 9.25
C GLN A 405 13.42 -2.56 9.64
N VAL A 406 13.58 -1.49 8.83
CA VAL A 406 12.98 -0.17 9.09
C VAL A 406 12.09 0.25 7.92
N MET A 407 12.65 0.35 6.72
CA MET A 407 11.94 0.95 5.58
C MET A 407 10.86 0.03 5.00
N ILE A 408 11.12 -1.27 4.83
CA ILE A 408 10.09 -2.24 4.42
C ILE A 408 8.90 -2.27 5.39
N PRO A 409 9.08 -2.33 6.72
CA PRO A 409 7.97 -2.18 7.66
C PRO A 409 7.18 -0.87 7.53
N ARG A 410 7.87 0.28 7.37
CA ARG A 410 7.21 1.58 7.11
C ARG A 410 6.41 1.58 5.80
N MET A 411 6.98 1.06 4.70
CA MET A 411 6.31 0.90 3.40
C MET A 411 5.11 -0.04 3.50
N ARG A 412 5.20 -1.14 4.25
CA ARG A 412 4.05 -2.04 4.51
C ARG A 412 2.93 -1.33 5.26
N SER A 413 3.26 -0.49 6.24
CA SER A 413 2.26 0.37 6.88
C SER A 413 1.63 1.37 5.91
N ALA A 414 2.41 1.93 4.98
CA ALA A 414 1.89 2.82 3.94
C ALA A 414 0.91 2.08 3.02
N VAL A 415 1.25 0.88 2.56
CA VAL A 415 0.33 0.02 1.78
C VAL A 415 -0.95 -0.27 2.57
N ALA A 416 -0.83 -0.66 3.84
CA ALA A 416 -1.98 -0.98 4.70
C ALA A 416 -2.87 0.24 4.97
N ALA A 417 -2.28 1.43 5.04
CA ALA A 417 -3.00 2.70 5.18
C ALA A 417 -3.61 3.20 3.86
N GLY A 418 -3.36 2.49 2.75
CA GLY A 418 -3.90 2.79 1.43
C GLY A 418 -3.18 3.92 0.71
N CYS A 419 -1.88 4.12 0.96
CA CYS A 419 -1.06 5.09 0.22
C CYS A 419 -0.85 4.65 -1.24
N ASP A 420 -0.93 5.58 -2.18
CA ASP A 420 -0.57 5.37 -3.60
C ASP A 420 0.94 5.53 -3.84
N GLY A 421 1.63 6.24 -2.96
CA GLY A 421 3.08 6.44 -3.03
C GLY A 421 3.72 6.88 -1.72
N ILE A 422 5.04 7.01 -1.74
CA ILE A 422 5.86 7.42 -0.60
C ILE A 422 6.77 8.60 -0.97
N GLU A 423 6.88 9.55 -0.05
CA GLU A 423 7.89 10.62 -0.10
C GLU A 423 9.16 10.10 0.58
N MET A 424 10.23 9.88 -0.20
CA MET A 424 11.51 9.40 0.33
C MET A 424 12.38 10.58 0.74
N ASP A 425 12.19 11.10 1.94
CA ASP A 425 12.96 12.26 2.43
C ASP A 425 14.35 11.89 2.97
N ASN A 426 15.25 12.87 2.99
CA ASN A 426 16.62 12.78 3.50
C ASN A 426 17.51 11.81 2.70
N VAL A 427 17.27 11.70 1.39
CA VAL A 427 18.07 10.88 0.45
C VAL A 427 19.39 11.53 0.03
N ASP A 428 19.87 12.51 0.81
CA ASP A 428 21.02 13.39 0.59
C ASP A 428 22.01 13.36 1.76
N THR A 429 22.10 12.23 2.49
CA THR A 429 23.05 12.05 3.60
C THR A 429 24.50 12.23 3.16
N TYR A 430 24.84 11.93 1.90
CA TYR A 430 26.18 12.10 1.35
C TYR A 430 26.60 13.57 1.20
N ASP A 431 25.65 14.50 1.06
CA ASP A 431 25.91 15.93 0.96
C ASP A 431 25.99 16.56 2.35
N ASN A 432 25.17 16.07 3.28
CA ASN A 432 25.11 16.56 4.67
C ASN A 432 26.21 15.96 5.58
N VAL A 433 26.60 14.71 5.35
CA VAL A 433 27.64 14.01 6.12
C VAL A 433 28.64 13.33 5.17
N PRO A 434 29.41 14.11 4.39
CA PRO A 434 30.35 13.57 3.42
C PRO A 434 31.54 12.89 4.12
N VAL A 435 32.21 12.00 3.38
CA VAL A 435 33.46 11.37 3.86
C VAL A 435 34.52 12.44 4.10
N ALA A 436 35.05 12.50 5.31
CA ALA A 436 36.14 13.39 5.70
C ALA A 436 37.25 12.62 6.43
N ALA A 437 38.48 13.12 6.35
CA ALA A 437 39.64 12.44 6.95
C ALA A 437 39.43 12.20 8.45
N GLY A 438 39.53 10.93 8.86
CA GLY A 438 39.35 10.50 10.25
C GLY A 438 37.90 10.51 10.76
N LYS A 439 36.91 10.71 9.88
CA LYS A 439 35.47 10.68 10.23
C LYS A 439 34.70 9.73 9.31
N ARG A 440 33.65 9.10 9.85
CA ARG A 440 32.66 8.36 9.05
C ARG A 440 31.82 9.36 8.24
N GLY A 441 31.37 8.95 7.07
CA GLY A 441 30.52 9.73 6.18
C GLY A 441 30.02 8.89 5.02
N VAL A 442 29.08 9.42 4.25
CA VAL A 442 28.45 8.72 3.12
C VAL A 442 28.97 9.28 1.81
N THR A 443 29.29 8.40 0.87
CA THR A 443 29.57 8.76 -0.53
C THR A 443 28.29 8.72 -1.35
N GLN A 444 28.25 9.48 -2.44
CA GLN A 444 27.13 9.46 -3.38
C GLN A 444 26.83 8.03 -3.91
N ALA A 445 27.86 7.22 -4.16
CA ALA A 445 27.69 5.83 -4.60
C ALA A 445 27.01 4.95 -3.53
N GLN A 446 27.32 5.16 -2.25
CA GLN A 446 26.66 4.45 -1.14
C GLN A 446 25.21 4.89 -0.98
N GLN A 447 24.91 6.19 -1.17
CA GLN A 447 23.53 6.69 -1.19
C GLN A 447 22.74 6.08 -2.35
N LEU A 448 23.29 6.06 -3.57
CA LEU A 448 22.63 5.47 -4.74
C LEU A 448 22.34 3.98 -4.55
N ALA A 449 23.25 3.22 -3.91
CA ALA A 449 23.01 1.82 -3.58
C ALA A 449 21.83 1.65 -2.61
N TYR A 450 21.70 2.55 -1.63
CA TYR A 450 20.57 2.56 -0.69
C TYR A 450 19.26 2.95 -1.39
N ASN A 451 19.26 4.04 -2.16
CA ASN A 451 18.10 4.54 -2.89
C ASN A 451 17.57 3.51 -3.90
N ALA A 452 18.45 2.78 -4.60
CA ALA A 452 18.05 1.71 -5.51
C ALA A 452 17.26 0.61 -4.78
N ALA A 453 17.74 0.18 -3.59
CA ALA A 453 17.07 -0.85 -2.81
C ALA A 453 15.71 -0.37 -2.26
N LEU A 454 15.59 0.91 -1.90
CA LEU A 454 14.33 1.51 -1.48
C LEU A 454 13.32 1.59 -2.63
N LEU A 455 13.76 1.99 -3.83
CA LEU A 455 12.93 2.02 -5.03
C LEU A 455 12.42 0.62 -5.39
N ASP A 456 13.32 -0.38 -5.41
CA ASP A 456 12.94 -1.76 -5.71
C ASP A 456 11.92 -2.30 -4.66
N ALA A 457 12.08 -1.94 -3.38
CA ALA A 457 11.14 -2.31 -2.33
C ALA A 457 9.78 -1.60 -2.50
N ALA A 458 9.76 -0.29 -2.77
CA ALA A 458 8.55 0.48 -2.97
C ALA A 458 7.77 -0.01 -4.19
N HIS A 459 8.45 -0.15 -5.34
CA HIS A 459 7.88 -0.63 -6.58
C HIS A 459 7.41 -2.09 -6.48
N GLY A 460 8.16 -2.94 -5.77
CA GLY A 460 7.75 -4.32 -5.45
C GLY A 460 6.47 -4.39 -4.61
N MET A 461 6.15 -3.34 -3.86
CA MET A 461 4.89 -3.15 -3.13
C MET A 461 3.84 -2.32 -3.89
N ARG A 462 4.13 -1.96 -5.16
CA ARG A 462 3.29 -1.10 -6.02
C ARG A 462 3.08 0.32 -5.47
N LEU A 463 3.98 0.78 -4.61
CA LEU A 463 4.02 2.18 -4.18
C LEU A 463 4.77 3.00 -5.23
N SER A 464 4.18 4.11 -5.64
CA SER A 464 4.89 5.19 -6.33
C SER A 464 5.96 5.78 -5.41
N ALA A 465 7.11 6.19 -5.94
CA ALA A 465 8.20 6.72 -5.14
C ALA A 465 8.70 8.07 -5.68
N GLY A 466 8.76 9.06 -4.79
CA GLY A 466 9.26 10.40 -5.08
C GLY A 466 10.70 10.60 -4.66
N LEU A 467 11.51 11.23 -5.52
CA LEU A 467 12.82 11.77 -5.11
C LEU A 467 12.62 13.14 -4.49
N LYS A 468 13.01 13.27 -3.22
CA LYS A 468 13.00 14.53 -2.48
C LYS A 468 14.37 15.21 -2.59
N ASN A 469 14.40 16.45 -3.09
CA ASN A 469 15.62 17.23 -3.28
C ASN A 469 16.70 16.43 -4.04
N ALA A 470 17.96 16.42 -3.58
CA ALA A 470 19.08 15.62 -4.11
C ALA A 470 19.25 15.71 -5.64
N LEU A 471 19.16 16.93 -6.19
CA LEU A 471 19.04 17.17 -7.64
C LEU A 471 20.22 16.60 -8.40
N ASP A 472 21.44 16.68 -7.86
CA ASP A 472 22.67 16.16 -8.45
C ASP A 472 22.63 14.64 -8.70
N LEU A 473 21.77 13.89 -7.99
CA LEU A 473 21.53 12.46 -8.28
C LEU A 473 20.82 12.25 -9.62
N LEU A 474 20.06 13.22 -10.13
CA LEU A 474 19.29 13.06 -11.37
C LEU A 474 20.16 12.79 -12.60
N SER A 475 21.41 13.26 -12.60
CA SER A 475 22.37 13.00 -13.68
C SER A 475 23.12 11.67 -13.52
N GLN A 476 22.87 10.92 -12.44
CA GLN A 476 23.58 9.70 -12.11
C GLN A 476 22.86 8.45 -12.61
N THR A 477 23.59 7.33 -12.57
CA THR A 477 23.08 5.98 -12.83
C THR A 477 23.31 5.09 -11.62
N PHE A 478 22.34 4.24 -11.31
CA PHE A 478 22.53 3.15 -10.36
C PHE A 478 23.56 2.14 -10.88
N ALA A 479 24.11 1.32 -9.98
CA ALA A 479 25.14 0.32 -10.32
C ALA A 479 24.68 -0.70 -11.38
N ASN A 480 23.37 -0.92 -11.52
CA ASN A 480 22.78 -1.80 -12.53
C ASN A 480 22.48 -1.11 -13.87
N GLY A 481 22.95 0.13 -14.08
CA GLY A 481 22.82 0.88 -15.32
C GLY A 481 21.50 1.65 -15.48
N ARG A 482 20.56 1.53 -14.55
CA ARG A 482 19.31 2.30 -14.55
C ARG A 482 19.59 3.78 -14.23
N ALA A 483 18.98 4.70 -14.98
CA ALA A 483 19.16 6.13 -14.76
C ALA A 483 18.25 6.63 -13.63
N VAL A 484 18.79 7.41 -12.70
CA VAL A 484 18.02 7.93 -11.55
C VAL A 484 16.79 8.72 -12.01
N ALA A 485 16.95 9.57 -13.03
CA ALA A 485 15.87 10.39 -13.57
C ALA A 485 14.69 9.60 -14.17
N THR A 486 14.81 8.29 -14.42
CA THR A 486 13.74 7.46 -14.98
C THR A 486 13.13 6.47 -13.99
N GLU A 487 13.82 6.17 -12.90
CA GLU A 487 13.33 5.21 -11.88
C GLU A 487 12.39 5.84 -10.86
N TYR A 488 12.51 7.13 -10.56
CA TYR A 488 11.53 7.82 -9.72
C TYR A 488 10.26 8.16 -10.50
N ASP A 489 9.12 8.10 -9.81
CA ASP A 489 7.78 8.28 -10.40
C ASP A 489 7.32 9.74 -10.38
N TRP A 490 7.93 10.56 -9.53
CA TRP A 490 7.74 11.99 -9.39
C TRP A 490 8.87 12.56 -8.53
N PHE A 491 8.89 13.89 -8.40
CA PHE A 491 9.92 14.60 -7.64
C PHE A 491 9.24 15.57 -6.69
N LEU A 492 9.82 15.79 -5.51
CA LEU A 492 9.44 16.87 -4.61
C LEU A 492 10.66 17.71 -4.32
N ASN A 493 10.52 19.01 -4.47
CA ASN A 493 11.60 19.95 -4.23
C ASN A 493 11.15 21.00 -3.24
N GLU A 494 12.03 21.30 -2.30
CA GLU A 494 11.92 22.50 -1.48
C GLU A 494 12.92 23.54 -1.98
N ARG A 495 12.41 24.72 -2.33
CA ARG A 495 13.20 25.94 -2.54
C ARG A 495 14.07 25.98 -3.80
N CYS A 496 13.74 25.25 -4.85
CA CYS A 496 14.55 25.32 -6.07
C CYS A 496 14.53 26.71 -6.70
N TRP A 497 13.50 27.52 -6.45
CA TRP A 497 13.46 28.89 -6.92
C TRP A 497 14.39 29.78 -6.08
N GLU A 498 14.32 29.65 -4.75
CA GLU A 498 15.21 30.40 -3.84
C GLU A 498 16.69 30.07 -4.09
N TYR A 499 17.01 28.82 -4.41
CA TYR A 499 18.37 28.34 -4.65
C TYR A 499 18.81 28.30 -6.11
N ASP A 500 18.00 28.82 -7.02
CA ASP A 500 18.35 28.92 -8.44
C ASP A 500 18.65 27.56 -9.14
N GLU A 501 17.94 26.52 -8.73
CA GLU A 501 18.25 25.13 -9.11
C GLU A 501 17.11 24.41 -9.85
N CYS A 502 15.94 25.05 -10.06
CA CYS A 502 14.79 24.41 -10.71
C CYS A 502 15.12 23.88 -12.12
N ASP A 503 16.05 24.52 -12.84
CA ASP A 503 16.49 24.12 -14.17
C ASP A 503 17.14 22.73 -14.20
N TYR A 504 17.64 22.23 -13.07
CA TYR A 504 18.23 20.90 -13.00
C TYR A 504 17.23 19.80 -13.38
N TYR A 505 15.95 19.97 -13.03
CA TYR A 505 14.88 19.05 -13.42
C TYR A 505 14.70 19.01 -14.94
N GLY A 506 14.59 20.17 -15.61
CA GLY A 506 14.44 20.23 -17.08
C GLY A 506 15.66 19.71 -17.85
N ARG A 507 16.86 19.86 -17.28
CA ARG A 507 18.10 19.33 -17.87
C ARG A 507 18.20 17.81 -17.81
N ASN A 508 17.71 17.18 -16.75
CA ASN A 508 17.95 15.75 -16.52
C ASN A 508 16.72 14.86 -16.77
N ILE A 509 15.50 15.41 -16.65
CA ILE A 509 14.26 14.66 -16.87
C ILE A 509 13.76 14.90 -18.30
N LYS A 510 13.59 13.80 -19.06
CA LYS A 510 13.18 13.80 -20.48
C LYS A 510 11.79 13.20 -20.72
N TRP A 511 10.97 13.17 -19.68
CA TRP A 511 9.59 12.70 -19.70
C TRP A 511 8.68 13.69 -18.97
N ASP A 512 7.36 13.57 -19.15
CA ASP A 512 6.36 14.45 -18.53
C ASP A 512 6.14 14.11 -17.05
N ALA A 513 7.19 14.34 -16.26
CA ALA A 513 7.17 14.11 -14.82
C ALA A 513 6.47 15.23 -14.07
N VAL A 514 5.88 14.89 -12.94
CA VAL A 514 5.50 15.89 -11.95
C VAL A 514 6.66 16.18 -11.01
N VAL A 515 6.96 17.46 -10.87
CA VAL A 515 7.81 18.01 -9.80
C VAL A 515 6.89 18.81 -8.87
N PHE A 516 6.66 18.32 -7.68
CA PHE A 516 5.98 19.03 -6.61
C PHE A 516 6.95 20.06 -6.01
N GLY A 517 6.83 21.32 -6.44
CA GLY A 517 7.71 22.41 -6.02
C GLY A 517 7.14 23.13 -4.81
N VAL A 518 7.93 23.30 -3.76
CA VAL A 518 7.52 23.96 -2.52
C VAL A 518 8.39 25.16 -2.25
N GLU A 519 7.77 26.29 -1.96
CA GLU A 519 8.46 27.51 -1.61
C GLU A 519 7.97 28.06 -0.27
N TYR A 520 8.91 28.48 0.56
CA TYR A 520 8.64 29.05 1.87
C TYR A 520 8.67 30.58 1.81
N CYS A 521 7.83 31.14 0.93
CA CYS A 521 7.84 32.56 0.58
C CYS A 521 7.59 33.49 1.78
N ASP A 522 8.59 34.35 2.04
CA ASP A 522 8.75 35.21 3.22
C ASP A 522 8.69 34.44 4.53
N SER A 523 9.59 33.48 4.64
CA SER A 523 9.89 32.80 5.86
C SER A 523 10.32 33.72 7.00
N ARG A 524 10.46 35.07 6.86
CA ARG A 524 10.72 35.98 7.98
C ARG A 524 9.89 35.58 9.17
N LYS A 525 10.42 35.62 10.38
CA LYS A 525 9.76 34.95 11.53
C LYS A 525 9.87 33.42 11.49
N MET A 526 10.71 32.80 10.63
CA MET A 526 10.66 31.37 10.18
C MET A 526 10.68 30.41 11.33
N PHE A 527 11.36 30.83 12.38
CA PHE A 527 11.52 30.08 13.60
C PHE A 527 11.12 30.94 14.84
N GLY A 528 10.24 31.95 14.67
CA GLY A 528 9.44 32.65 15.71
C GLY A 528 8.97 34.09 15.34
N THR A 529 7.78 34.64 15.70
CA THR A 529 6.57 34.17 16.43
C THR A 529 5.34 34.08 15.49
N GLY A 530 4.89 32.85 15.14
CA GLY A 530 3.64 32.55 14.42
C GLY A 530 3.52 33.08 12.98
N SER A 531 4.06 32.35 12.00
CA SER A 531 4.13 32.66 10.55
C SER A 531 2.81 33.08 9.89
N ARG A 532 2.35 34.31 10.15
CA ARG A 532 1.24 34.95 9.44
C ARG A 532 1.82 35.91 8.42
N ASN A 533 1.99 35.42 7.19
CA ASN A 533 1.81 36.10 5.90
C ASN A 533 2.71 35.40 4.88
N LEU A 534 2.21 34.29 4.32
CA LEU A 534 2.70 33.81 3.03
C LEU A 534 2.54 34.98 2.04
N ARG A 535 3.58 35.26 1.25
CA ARG A 535 3.54 36.24 0.16
C ARG A 535 3.50 35.50 -1.18
N PRO A 536 2.30 35.20 -1.70
CA PRO A 536 2.12 34.59 -3.02
C PRO A 536 2.93 35.25 -4.13
N GLU A 537 3.06 36.56 -4.07
CA GLU A 537 3.78 37.38 -5.05
C GLU A 537 5.28 37.07 -5.17
N CYS A 538 5.88 36.31 -4.22
CA CYS A 538 7.29 35.97 -4.28
C CYS A 538 7.60 34.84 -5.28
N VAL A 539 6.69 33.86 -5.47
CA VAL A 539 6.95 32.67 -6.33
C VAL A 539 5.72 32.17 -7.11
N CYS A 540 4.61 32.91 -7.17
CA CYS A 540 3.46 32.54 -8.01
C CYS A 540 3.38 33.13 -9.44
N PRO A 541 4.43 33.15 -10.30
CA PRO A 541 4.28 33.64 -11.68
C PRO A 541 4.13 32.54 -12.77
N LEU A 542 3.43 31.41 -12.48
CA LEU A 542 3.17 30.28 -13.40
C LEU A 542 4.40 29.42 -13.74
N ALA A 543 4.56 28.26 -13.10
CA ALA A 543 5.43 27.21 -13.61
C ALA A 543 4.78 26.44 -14.76
N ASN A 544 5.39 26.58 -15.93
CA ASN A 544 5.71 25.51 -16.87
C ASN A 544 4.61 24.45 -17.07
N GLY A 545 3.47 24.87 -17.62
CA GLY A 545 2.80 24.01 -18.60
C GLY A 545 3.50 24.19 -19.97
N PRO A 546 3.41 23.21 -20.88
CA PRO A 546 3.96 23.37 -22.23
C PRO A 546 3.43 24.66 -22.86
N THR A 547 4.32 25.51 -23.37
CA THR A 547 3.89 26.63 -24.21
C THR A 547 3.23 26.04 -25.44
N PRO A 548 2.03 26.49 -25.85
CA PRO A 548 1.48 26.11 -27.15
C PRO A 548 2.50 26.46 -28.24
N GLY A 549 3.08 25.43 -28.87
CA GLY A 549 4.11 25.58 -29.93
C GLY A 549 5.57 25.38 -29.51
N ALA A 550 5.89 25.12 -28.23
CA ALA A 550 7.23 24.70 -27.82
C ALA A 550 7.45 23.19 -28.04
N ALA A 551 8.70 22.79 -28.33
CA ALA A 551 9.13 21.55 -28.98
C ALA A 551 8.50 20.22 -28.51
N THR A 552 8.48 19.25 -29.44
CA THR A 552 7.92 17.88 -29.40
C THR A 552 8.51 16.92 -28.36
N THR A 553 9.29 17.39 -27.38
CA THR A 553 9.91 16.55 -26.34
C THR A 553 9.21 16.73 -25.00
N PRO A 554 8.68 15.65 -24.37
CA PRO A 554 8.09 15.73 -23.04
C PRO A 554 9.07 16.31 -22.00
N ARG A 555 8.58 17.18 -21.12
CA ARG A 555 9.37 17.86 -20.07
C ARG A 555 8.63 17.82 -18.73
N PRO A 556 9.35 17.87 -17.60
CA PRO A 556 8.72 17.89 -16.29
C PRO A 556 7.87 19.16 -16.08
N THR A 557 6.75 18.98 -15.39
CA THR A 557 5.84 20.05 -14.96
C THR A 557 6.04 20.36 -13.47
N LEU A 558 6.37 21.61 -13.14
CA LEU A 558 6.42 22.06 -11.75
C LEU A 558 5.01 22.45 -11.26
N ASN A 559 4.60 21.86 -10.14
CA ASN A 559 3.34 22.14 -9.45
C ASN A 559 3.66 22.85 -8.13
N TRP A 560 3.53 24.19 -8.13
CA TRP A 560 3.94 25.03 -7.00
C TRP A 560 2.95 25.06 -5.85
N LEU A 561 3.48 24.89 -4.64
CA LEU A 561 2.78 25.09 -3.38
C LEU A 561 3.60 26.04 -2.50
N ILE A 562 2.97 27.11 -2.02
CA ILE A 562 3.59 27.98 -1.01
C ILE A 562 3.16 27.50 0.38
N LYS A 563 4.14 27.25 1.24
CA LYS A 563 3.95 26.62 2.55
C LYS A 563 4.63 27.40 3.67
N ASN A 564 4.25 27.07 4.90
CA ASN A 564 5.06 27.36 6.08
C ASN A 564 6.01 26.19 6.36
N VAL A 565 7.15 26.46 6.99
CA VAL A 565 8.20 25.44 7.24
C VAL A 565 7.75 24.32 8.17
N ASN A 566 6.81 24.59 9.09
CA ASN A 566 6.25 23.56 9.96
C ASN A 566 5.20 22.70 9.25
N LEU A 567 4.83 23.02 8.01
CA LEU A 567 3.92 22.27 7.15
C LEU A 567 2.50 22.05 7.71
N ASN A 568 2.09 22.78 8.76
CA ASN A 568 0.86 22.48 9.50
C ASN A 568 -0.44 23.08 8.94
N ALA A 569 -0.32 24.00 7.98
CA ALA A 569 -1.44 24.79 7.47
C ALA A 569 -1.72 24.47 6.00
N VAL A 570 -2.92 24.78 5.51
CA VAL A 570 -3.24 24.67 4.09
C VAL A 570 -2.21 25.46 3.27
N GLY A 571 -1.62 24.78 2.29
CA GLY A 571 -0.71 25.41 1.36
C GLY A 571 -1.46 26.25 0.33
N PHE A 572 -0.82 27.32 -0.10
CA PHE A 572 -1.34 28.19 -1.12
C PHE A 572 -0.92 27.67 -2.49
N ASP A 573 -1.89 27.19 -3.27
CA ASP A 573 -1.66 26.72 -4.64
C ASP A 573 -1.57 27.92 -5.59
N CYS A 574 -0.41 28.11 -6.23
CA CYS A 574 -0.18 29.27 -7.09
C CYS A 574 -1.10 29.30 -8.33
N ARG A 575 -1.56 28.14 -8.82
CA ARG A 575 -2.48 28.11 -9.97
C ARG A 575 -3.89 28.48 -9.54
N GLU A 576 -4.34 28.01 -8.38
CA GLU A 576 -5.62 28.44 -7.81
C GLU A 576 -5.64 29.95 -7.64
N TYR A 577 -4.53 30.56 -7.20
CA TYR A 577 -4.40 32.00 -7.11
C TYR A 577 -4.48 32.72 -8.45
N CYS A 578 -3.71 32.26 -9.44
CA CYS A 578 -3.71 32.86 -10.78
C CYS A 578 -5.05 32.72 -11.51
N ALA A 579 -5.89 31.77 -11.10
CA ALA A 579 -7.25 31.60 -11.62
C ALA A 579 -8.29 32.55 -10.98
N ARG A 580 -7.93 33.33 -9.95
CA ARG A 580 -8.89 34.21 -9.25
C ARG A 580 -9.28 35.41 -10.11
N PRO A 581 -10.56 35.83 -10.10
CA PRO A 581 -10.99 37.05 -10.77
C PRO A 581 -10.19 38.27 -10.32
N GLY A 582 -9.69 39.06 -11.28
CA GLY A 582 -8.88 40.25 -11.01
C GLY A 582 -7.40 40.00 -10.72
N VAL A 583 -6.94 38.74 -10.70
CA VAL A 583 -5.51 38.40 -10.62
C VAL A 583 -4.99 38.16 -12.04
N THR A 584 -3.93 38.89 -12.42
CA THR A 584 -3.24 38.66 -13.69
C THR A 584 -1.85 38.11 -13.41
N CYS A 585 -1.64 36.82 -13.70
CA CYS A 585 -0.32 36.20 -13.73
C CYS A 585 0.16 36.17 -15.18
N THR A 586 1.26 36.85 -15.51
CA THR A 586 1.88 36.82 -16.85
C THR A 586 3.17 36.01 -16.78
N ALA A 587 3.38 35.10 -17.74
CA ALA A 587 4.59 34.27 -17.85
C ALA A 587 5.57 34.83 -18.90
N PRO A 588 6.90 34.51 -18.86
CA PRO A 588 7.90 34.75 -19.87
C PRO A 588 7.41 34.87 -21.28
N ALA A 589 7.78 35.87 -22.06
CA ALA A 589 7.90 35.57 -23.49
C ALA A 589 9.03 34.52 -23.63
N GLY A 590 8.71 33.26 -23.98
CA GLY A 590 9.71 32.23 -24.35
C GLY A 590 9.62 30.82 -23.72
N GLY A 591 8.71 30.58 -22.77
CA GLY A 591 8.20 29.26 -22.34
C GLY A 591 9.11 28.00 -22.33
N ASN A 592 10.40 28.13 -22.05
CA ASN A 592 11.29 26.99 -21.81
C ASN A 592 11.94 27.13 -20.43
N VAL A 593 12.01 26.02 -19.70
CA VAL A 593 12.93 25.87 -18.56
C VAL A 593 14.36 26.01 -19.12
N GLY A 594 15.03 27.12 -18.82
CA GLY A 594 16.41 27.35 -19.20
C GLY A 594 17.01 28.59 -18.56
N LEU A 595 18.19 28.45 -17.96
CA LEU A 595 19.15 29.49 -17.64
C LEU A 595 18.63 30.60 -16.72
N CYS A 596 18.54 30.27 -15.42
CA CYS A 596 18.77 31.27 -14.40
C CYS A 596 20.27 31.51 -14.22
N ALA A 597 20.75 32.67 -14.68
CA ALA A 597 22.05 33.20 -14.28
C ALA A 597 21.89 34.71 -14.13
N MET A 598 22.18 35.24 -12.94
CA MET A 598 21.85 36.61 -12.55
C MET A 598 22.45 37.73 -13.43
N ASN A 599 23.34 37.46 -14.40
CA ASN A 599 24.08 38.51 -15.13
C ASN A 599 24.33 38.25 -16.64
N SER A 600 23.43 37.55 -17.35
CA SER A 600 23.52 37.44 -18.82
C SER A 600 22.39 38.22 -19.51
N PRO A 601 22.65 39.02 -20.57
CA PRO A 601 21.60 39.68 -21.34
C PRO A 601 20.69 38.73 -22.14
N ASN A 602 20.92 37.40 -22.05
CA ASN A 602 20.10 36.33 -22.63
C ASN A 602 19.42 35.46 -21.54
N ASN A 603 18.88 36.10 -20.49
CA ASN A 603 18.28 35.51 -19.30
C ASN A 603 16.85 34.99 -19.54
N ILE A 604 16.46 33.84 -18.96
CA ILE A 604 15.11 33.25 -19.13
C ILE A 604 14.36 33.05 -17.79
N CYS A 605 14.84 33.62 -16.68
CA CYS A 605 14.07 33.61 -15.44
C CYS A 605 13.11 34.82 -15.37
N PRO A 606 11.80 34.60 -15.11
CA PRO A 606 10.83 35.67 -14.94
C PRO A 606 11.21 36.58 -13.76
N LEU A 607 11.77 37.76 -14.01
CA LEU A 607 11.46 38.90 -13.15
C LEU A 607 10.06 39.37 -13.56
N TYR A 608 9.03 39.11 -12.76
CA TYR A 608 7.71 39.70 -12.98
C TYR A 608 7.26 40.69 -11.92
N ASN A 609 6.64 41.73 -12.47
CA ASN A 609 5.94 42.76 -11.77
C ASN A 609 4.51 42.27 -11.50
N VAL A 610 4.17 42.03 -10.23
CA VAL A 610 2.79 41.75 -9.81
C VAL A 610 2.07 43.09 -9.69
N SER A 611 1.19 43.41 -10.64
CA SER A 611 0.29 44.57 -10.52
C SER A 611 -1.09 44.11 -10.05
N ARG A 612 -1.59 44.70 -8.95
CA ARG A 612 -2.98 44.57 -8.52
C ARG A 612 -3.91 45.48 -9.29
#